data_AF-A0A0E0P3J7-F1
#
_entry.id   AF-A0A0E0P3J7-F1
#
_cell.length_a   1.000
_cell.length_b   1.000
_cell.length_c   1.000
_cell.angle_alpha   90.00
_cell.angle_beta   90.00
_cell.angle_gamma   90.00
#
_symmetry.space_group_name_H-M   'P 1'
#
loop_
_entity.id
_entity.type
_entity.pdbx_description
1 polymer ?
#
loop_
_entity_poly.entity_id
_entity_poly.type
_entity_poly.pdbx_seq_one_letter_code
_entity_poly.pdbx_strand_id
1 'polypeptide(L)'
;MEEAQVVESKDGTISVASAFAGHQEAVQDRDHKFLSKAVEEAYQGVDCGHGGPFGAVVVRNDEIVVSCHNMVLDYTDPTAHAEVTAIREACKKLGKIELSDCEMYASCEPCPMCFGAVHLSRIKRLVYGAKAEAAIAIGFDDFIADALRGTAYYQKANLEIRRADGNGALIAEQVFENTKEKFRMY
;
A
#
# COMPACT_ATOMS: atom_id res chain seq x y z
N MET A 1 -6.93 5.90 46.78
CA MET A 1 -7.01 4.44 46.63
C MET A 1 -8.46 4.08 46.79
N GLU A 2 -9.17 3.96 45.68
CA GLU A 2 -10.56 3.55 45.66
C GLU A 2 -10.64 2.43 44.61
N GLU A 3 -11.12 1.28 45.06
CA GLU A 3 -10.91 -0.02 44.44
C GLU A 3 -11.76 -0.20 43.17
N ALA A 4 -11.14 -0.74 42.12
CA ALA A 4 -11.85 -1.17 40.92
C ALA A 4 -12.70 -2.41 41.24
N GLN A 5 -14.01 -2.36 40.97
CA GLN A 5 -14.88 -3.52 41.08
C GLN A 5 -14.61 -4.50 39.94
N VAL A 6 -14.11 -5.68 40.30
CA VAL A 6 -13.95 -6.84 39.42
C VAL A 6 -15.28 -7.57 39.37
N VAL A 7 -15.86 -7.76 38.18
CA VAL A 7 -17.03 -8.62 37.97
C VAL A 7 -16.57 -9.85 37.20
N GLU A 8 -16.53 -11.00 37.87
CA GLU A 8 -16.19 -12.29 37.26
C GLU A 8 -17.37 -12.84 36.45
N SER A 9 -17.12 -13.25 35.20
CA SER A 9 -18.03 -14.08 34.41
C SER A 9 -17.60 -15.55 34.48
N LYS A 10 -18.57 -16.46 34.38
CA LYS A 10 -18.46 -17.88 34.76
C LYS A 10 -17.50 -18.76 33.94
N ASP A 11 -16.78 -18.22 32.96
CA ASP A 11 -15.87 -18.98 32.09
C ASP A 11 -14.40 -18.54 32.22
N GLY A 12 -14.01 -17.95 33.36
CA GLY A 12 -12.60 -17.76 33.73
C GLY A 12 -11.82 -16.74 32.87
N THR A 13 -12.51 -15.88 32.12
CA THR A 13 -11.87 -14.82 31.33
C THR A 13 -11.97 -13.48 32.05
N ILE A 14 -10.83 -12.89 32.39
CA ILE A 14 -10.74 -11.56 33.03
C ILE A 14 -10.85 -10.49 31.93
N SER A 15 -11.90 -9.66 32.00
CA SER A 15 -12.05 -8.46 31.16
C SER A 15 -11.63 -7.22 31.93
N VAL A 16 -10.70 -6.42 31.37
CA VAL A 16 -10.34 -5.10 31.89
C VAL A 16 -11.05 -4.04 31.04
N ALA A 17 -11.97 -3.30 31.65
CA ALA A 17 -12.65 -2.20 30.99
C ALA A 17 -11.66 -1.05 30.72
N SER A 18 -11.43 -0.74 29.44
CA SER A 18 -10.60 0.39 29.01
C SER A 18 -11.41 1.68 29.05
N ALA A 19 -11.07 2.56 30.01
CA ALA A 19 -11.58 3.92 30.11
C ALA A 19 -10.89 4.85 29.10
N PHE A 20 -11.25 4.77 27.83
CA PHE A 20 -10.99 5.81 26.82
C PHE A 20 -12.17 5.86 25.84
N ALA A 21 -13.15 6.69 26.17
CA ALA A 21 -14.28 6.98 25.29
C ALA A 21 -13.88 8.09 24.31
N GLY A 22 -13.60 7.71 23.07
CA GLY A 22 -13.46 8.64 21.94
C GLY A 22 -12.52 8.12 20.87
N HIS A 23 -13.09 7.67 19.74
CA HIS A 23 -12.43 7.12 18.53
C HIS A 23 -12.16 5.60 18.50
N GLN A 24 -13.17 4.80 18.84
CA GLN A 24 -13.30 3.41 18.39
C GLN A 24 -14.58 3.26 17.58
N GLU A 25 -14.71 4.00 16.48
CA GLU A 25 -15.72 3.67 15.46
C GLU A 25 -15.16 2.53 14.63
N ALA A 26 -15.59 1.31 14.97
CA ALA A 26 -15.52 0.08 14.21
C ALA A 26 -14.52 0.04 13.04
N VAL A 27 -13.41 -0.68 13.22
CA VAL A 27 -12.91 -1.50 12.12
C VAL A 27 -14.03 -2.49 11.83
N GLN A 28 -14.94 -2.13 10.91
CA GLN A 28 -16.16 -2.88 10.62
C GLN A 28 -15.78 -4.21 9.96
N ASP A 29 -16.56 -5.26 10.22
CA ASP A 29 -16.45 -6.63 9.66
C ASP A 29 -16.00 -6.68 8.18
N ARG A 30 -16.47 -5.71 7.38
CA ARG A 30 -16.10 -5.50 5.98
C ARG A 30 -14.60 -5.28 5.74
N ASP A 31 -13.98 -4.34 6.46
CA ASP A 31 -12.57 -4.03 6.25
C ASP A 31 -11.71 -5.22 6.68
N HIS A 32 -12.09 -5.86 7.78
CA HIS A 32 -11.45 -7.09 8.24
C HIS A 32 -11.51 -8.20 7.19
N LYS A 33 -12.66 -8.40 6.53
CA LYS A 33 -12.83 -9.37 5.44
C LYS A 33 -11.83 -9.14 4.30
N PHE A 34 -11.74 -7.92 3.77
CA PHE A 34 -10.86 -7.65 2.64
C PHE A 34 -9.38 -7.59 3.02
N LEU A 35 -9.06 -7.10 4.22
CA LEU A 35 -7.70 -7.14 4.74
C LEU A 35 -7.23 -8.57 4.99
N SER A 36 -8.10 -9.45 5.50
CA SER A 36 -7.79 -10.88 5.66
C SER A 36 -7.43 -11.51 4.32
N LYS A 37 -8.13 -11.13 3.24
CA LYS A 37 -7.80 -11.62 1.91
C LYS A 37 -6.43 -11.13 1.42
N ALA A 38 -6.05 -9.89 1.72
CA ALA A 38 -4.71 -9.39 1.43
C ALA A 38 -3.62 -10.15 2.22
N VAL A 39 -3.92 -10.56 3.45
CA VAL A 39 -3.01 -11.40 4.25
C VAL A 39 -2.87 -12.81 3.66
N GLU A 40 -3.96 -13.42 3.19
CA GLU A 40 -3.90 -14.72 2.50
C GLU A 40 -2.99 -14.67 1.27
N GLU A 41 -3.12 -13.63 0.44
CA GLU A 41 -2.25 -13.42 -0.72
C GLU A 41 -0.78 -13.29 -0.30
N ALA A 42 -0.49 -12.56 0.78
CA ALA A 42 0.87 -12.41 1.29
C ALA A 42 1.51 -13.76 1.64
N TYR A 43 0.77 -14.68 2.27
CA TYR A 43 1.23 -16.05 2.50
C TYR A 43 1.44 -16.81 1.18
N GLN A 44 0.46 -16.76 0.28
CA GLN A 44 0.54 -17.46 -1.01
C GLN A 44 1.76 -17.03 -1.83
N GLY A 45 2.11 -15.75 -1.85
CA GLY A 45 3.28 -15.27 -2.57
C GLY A 45 4.60 -15.84 -2.04
N VAL A 46 4.73 -16.00 -0.73
CA VAL A 46 5.90 -16.63 -0.11
C VAL A 46 5.90 -18.14 -0.36
N ASP A 47 4.76 -18.81 -0.15
CA ASP A 47 4.63 -20.26 -0.30
C ASP A 47 4.95 -20.71 -1.74
N CYS A 48 4.57 -19.91 -2.74
CA CYS A 48 4.88 -20.14 -4.14
C CYS A 48 6.30 -19.67 -4.54
N GLY A 49 7.02 -18.95 -3.69
CA GLY A 49 8.34 -18.38 -3.99
C GLY A 49 8.31 -17.22 -4.99
N HIS A 50 7.16 -16.55 -5.16
CA HIS A 50 7.00 -15.47 -6.14
C HIS A 50 7.59 -14.13 -5.67
N GLY A 51 7.71 -13.93 -4.35
CA GLY A 51 8.08 -12.64 -3.80
C GLY A 51 8.09 -12.57 -2.28
N GLY A 52 8.21 -11.34 -1.76
CA GLY A 52 8.14 -11.06 -0.33
C GLY A 52 6.72 -11.19 0.26
N PRO A 53 6.56 -11.15 1.60
CA PRO A 53 5.29 -11.39 2.30
C PRO A 53 4.32 -10.19 2.23
N PHE A 54 3.93 -9.80 1.02
CA PHE A 54 3.01 -8.68 0.79
C PHE A 54 1.86 -9.12 -0.12
N GLY A 55 0.65 -8.72 0.26
CA GLY A 55 -0.56 -8.94 -0.50
C GLY A 55 -1.41 -7.68 -0.57
N ALA A 56 -2.18 -7.55 -1.65
CA ALA A 56 -3.05 -6.42 -1.91
C ALA A 56 -4.33 -6.85 -2.63
N VAL A 57 -5.44 -6.18 -2.32
CA VAL A 57 -6.75 -6.45 -2.89
C VAL A 57 -7.36 -5.13 -3.35
N VAL A 58 -7.92 -5.11 -4.56
CA VAL A 58 -8.71 -3.98 -5.06
C VAL A 58 -10.18 -4.37 -5.04
N VAL A 59 -11.00 -3.53 -4.40
CA VAL A 59 -12.44 -3.73 -4.20
C VAL A 59 -13.22 -2.62 -4.89
N ARG A 60 -14.34 -2.98 -5.52
CA ARG A 60 -15.29 -2.04 -6.13
C ARG A 60 -16.70 -2.53 -5.81
N ASN A 61 -17.55 -1.67 -5.25
CA ASN A 61 -18.93 -2.02 -4.86
C ASN A 61 -19.02 -3.29 -4.00
N ASP A 62 -18.16 -3.41 -2.99
CA ASP A 62 -18.09 -4.57 -2.07
C ASP A 62 -17.71 -5.92 -2.71
N GLU A 63 -17.23 -5.88 -3.95
CA GLU A 63 -16.73 -7.03 -4.69
C GLU A 63 -15.23 -6.89 -4.96
N ILE A 64 -14.51 -8.00 -4.81
CA ILE A 64 -13.09 -8.07 -5.15
C ILE A 64 -12.95 -8.02 -6.67
N VAL A 65 -12.29 -6.97 -7.16
CA VAL A 65 -11.88 -6.86 -8.56
C VAL A 65 -10.68 -7.76 -8.80
N VAL A 66 -9.64 -7.63 -7.97
CA VAL A 66 -8.44 -8.48 -8.00
C VAL A 66 -7.89 -8.68 -6.60
N SER A 67 -7.24 -9.83 -6.38
CA SER A 67 -6.36 -10.10 -5.24
C SER A 67 -5.01 -10.54 -5.79
N CYS A 68 -3.93 -9.95 -5.29
CA CYS A 68 -2.58 -10.16 -5.78
C CYS A 68 -1.59 -10.16 -4.64
N HIS A 69 -0.42 -10.74 -4.88
CA HIS A 69 0.74 -10.68 -3.97
C HIS A 69 1.96 -10.10 -4.66
N ASN A 70 3.04 -9.98 -3.89
CA ASN A 70 4.35 -9.59 -4.40
C ASN A 70 4.84 -10.61 -5.45
N MET A 71 5.20 -10.13 -6.63
CA MET A 71 5.65 -10.95 -7.77
C MET A 71 7.10 -10.60 -8.18
N VAL A 72 7.88 -9.97 -7.29
CA VAL A 72 9.22 -9.44 -7.64
C VAL A 72 10.15 -10.52 -8.17
N LEU A 73 10.13 -11.71 -7.57
CA LEU A 73 11.00 -12.82 -7.96
C LEU A 73 10.47 -13.50 -9.22
N ASP A 74 9.17 -13.77 -9.28
CA ASP A 74 8.54 -14.47 -10.41
C ASP A 74 8.61 -13.66 -11.71
N TYR A 75 8.30 -12.36 -11.64
CA TYR A 75 8.34 -11.48 -12.81
C TYR A 75 9.72 -10.90 -13.11
N THR A 76 10.69 -11.12 -12.22
CA THR A 76 12.01 -10.46 -12.30
C THR A 76 11.84 -8.93 -12.47
N ASP A 77 10.92 -8.35 -11.70
CA ASP A 77 10.53 -6.93 -11.77
C ASP A 77 10.55 -6.33 -10.36
N PRO A 78 11.52 -5.44 -10.03
CA PRO A 78 11.61 -4.83 -8.72
C PRO A 78 10.40 -3.92 -8.39
N THR A 79 9.58 -3.57 -9.39
CA THR A 79 8.37 -2.77 -9.20
C THR A 79 7.13 -3.63 -8.96
N ALA A 80 7.20 -4.96 -9.10
CA ALA A 80 6.08 -5.89 -8.96
C ALA A 80 5.69 -6.17 -7.49
N HIS A 81 5.58 -5.10 -6.70
CA HIS A 81 4.99 -5.13 -5.37
C HIS A 81 3.49 -5.46 -5.45
N ALA A 82 2.92 -5.92 -4.34
CA ALA A 82 1.53 -6.37 -4.32
C ALA A 82 0.55 -5.27 -4.77
N GLU A 83 0.73 -4.05 -4.26
CA GLU A 83 -0.11 -2.89 -4.56
C GLU A 83 0.01 -2.47 -6.03
N VAL A 84 1.23 -2.41 -6.56
CA VAL A 84 1.48 -2.07 -7.97
C VAL A 84 0.90 -3.14 -8.89
N THR A 85 1.08 -4.42 -8.55
CA THR A 85 0.51 -5.55 -9.30
C THR A 85 -1.01 -5.49 -9.29
N ALA A 86 -1.62 -5.26 -8.13
CA ALA A 86 -3.07 -5.13 -8.01
C ALA A 86 -3.63 -3.94 -8.81
N ILE A 87 -2.94 -2.78 -8.83
CA ILE A 87 -3.33 -1.65 -9.69
C ILE A 87 -3.26 -2.04 -11.17
N ARG A 88 -2.15 -2.64 -11.61
CA ARG A 88 -1.96 -3.07 -13.01
C ARG A 88 -3.07 -4.03 -13.44
N GLU A 89 -3.37 -5.03 -12.63
CA GLU A 89 -4.39 -6.04 -12.94
C GLU A 89 -5.82 -5.47 -12.85
N ALA A 90 -6.11 -4.59 -11.88
CA ALA A 90 -7.40 -3.89 -11.82
C ALA A 90 -7.64 -3.00 -13.03
N CYS A 91 -6.63 -2.22 -13.45
CA CYS A 91 -6.72 -1.37 -14.63
C CYS A 91 -7.00 -2.18 -15.90
N LYS A 92 -6.28 -3.30 -16.09
CA LYS A 92 -6.53 -4.23 -17.20
C LYS A 92 -7.94 -4.81 -17.15
N LYS A 93 -8.37 -5.32 -15.99
CA LYS A 93 -9.68 -5.97 -15.81
C LYS A 93 -10.85 -5.01 -16.02
N LEU A 94 -10.70 -3.75 -15.63
CA LEU A 94 -11.74 -2.72 -15.74
C LEU A 94 -11.64 -1.88 -17.03
N GLY A 95 -10.58 -2.06 -17.82
CA GLY A 95 -10.36 -1.33 -19.07
C GLY A 95 -10.18 0.19 -18.89
N LYS A 96 -9.63 0.62 -17.76
CA LYS A 96 -9.45 2.03 -17.40
C LYS A 96 -8.18 2.25 -16.58
N ILE A 97 -7.64 3.46 -16.62
CA ILE A 97 -6.42 3.83 -15.89
C ILE A 97 -6.68 4.50 -14.54
N GLU A 98 -7.90 5.02 -14.34
CA GLU A 98 -8.34 5.57 -13.06
C GLU A 98 -9.26 4.60 -12.33
N LEU A 99 -8.97 4.39 -11.05
CA LEU A 99 -9.65 3.50 -10.12
C LEU A 99 -10.36 4.31 -9.02
N SER A 100 -10.88 5.49 -9.37
CA SER A 100 -11.51 6.45 -8.45
C SER A 100 -12.78 5.97 -7.74
N ASP A 101 -13.39 4.90 -8.25
CA ASP A 101 -14.52 4.21 -7.61
C ASP A 101 -14.09 2.98 -6.79
N CYS A 102 -12.80 2.65 -6.79
CA CYS A 102 -12.24 1.48 -6.12
C CYS A 102 -11.56 1.83 -4.79
N GLU A 103 -11.42 0.82 -3.94
CA GLU A 103 -10.71 0.83 -2.66
C GLU A 103 -9.58 -0.20 -2.70
N MET A 104 -8.51 0.02 -1.94
CA MET A 104 -7.41 -0.92 -1.81
C MET A 104 -7.24 -1.37 -0.36
N TYR A 105 -6.90 -2.64 -0.19
CA TYR A 105 -6.52 -3.25 1.08
C TYR A 105 -5.14 -3.87 0.91
N ALA A 106 -4.18 -3.50 1.75
CA ALA A 106 -2.81 -4.00 1.70
C ALA A 106 -2.43 -4.69 3.02
N SER A 107 -1.70 -5.80 2.96
CA SER A 107 -1.27 -6.51 4.16
C SER A 107 -0.30 -5.69 5.02
N CYS A 108 0.42 -4.76 4.40
CA CYS A 108 1.37 -3.85 5.04
C CYS A 108 1.18 -2.41 4.51
N GLU A 109 1.59 -1.43 5.31
CA GLU A 109 1.71 -0.02 4.91
C GLU A 109 2.54 0.10 3.63
N PRO A 110 2.06 0.84 2.61
CA PRO A 110 2.70 0.87 1.30
C PRO A 110 4.01 1.63 1.31
N CYS A 111 5.05 1.12 0.65
CA CYS A 111 6.28 1.87 0.42
C CYS A 111 6.05 3.13 -0.47
N PRO A 112 7.01 4.08 -0.55
CA PRO A 112 6.86 5.31 -1.33
C PRO A 112 6.46 5.09 -2.79
N MET A 113 6.99 4.05 -3.44
CA MET A 113 6.61 3.67 -4.81
C MET A 113 5.13 3.28 -4.88
N CYS A 114 4.69 2.40 -3.98
CA CYS A 114 3.31 1.90 -3.93
C CYS A 114 2.34 3.02 -3.56
N PHE A 115 2.70 3.88 -2.62
CA PHE A 115 1.93 5.07 -2.26
C PHE A 115 1.74 6.00 -3.47
N GLY A 116 2.81 6.28 -4.22
CA GLY A 116 2.74 7.04 -5.46
C GLY A 116 1.83 6.39 -6.50
N ALA A 117 1.92 5.07 -6.69
CA ALA A 117 1.05 4.33 -7.61
C ALA A 117 -0.43 4.40 -7.20
N VAL A 118 -0.74 4.19 -5.91
CA VAL A 118 -2.10 4.31 -5.36
C VAL A 118 -2.65 5.72 -5.62
N HIS A 119 -1.87 6.76 -5.31
CA HIS A 119 -2.29 8.15 -5.53
C HIS A 119 -2.56 8.45 -7.02
N LEU A 120 -1.65 8.06 -7.92
CA LEU A 120 -1.78 8.30 -9.36
C LEU A 120 -2.94 7.51 -9.99
N SER A 121 -3.26 6.34 -9.46
CA SER A 121 -4.41 5.53 -9.88
C SER A 121 -5.76 6.06 -9.37
N ARG A 122 -5.77 7.13 -8.56
CA ARG A 122 -6.97 7.76 -7.99
C ARG A 122 -7.79 6.89 -7.03
N ILE A 123 -7.27 5.76 -6.54
CA ILE A 123 -7.97 4.92 -5.56
C ILE A 123 -8.44 5.77 -4.39
N LYS A 124 -9.74 5.71 -4.08
CA LYS A 124 -10.40 6.65 -3.16
C LYS A 124 -10.09 6.39 -1.69
N ARG A 125 -9.66 5.16 -1.37
CA ARG A 125 -9.40 4.71 0.00
C ARG A 125 -8.40 3.56 0.00
N LEU A 126 -7.42 3.64 0.89
CA LEU A 126 -6.46 2.58 1.18
C LEU A 126 -6.59 2.19 2.66
N VAL A 127 -6.67 0.89 2.93
CA VAL A 127 -6.60 0.29 4.27
C VAL A 127 -5.38 -0.61 4.31
N TYR A 128 -4.60 -0.56 5.38
CA TYR A 128 -3.45 -1.45 5.56
C TYR A 128 -3.46 -2.14 6.92
N GLY A 129 -2.81 -3.30 7.00
CA GLY A 129 -2.70 -4.10 8.22
C GLY A 129 -1.45 -3.79 9.04
N ALA A 130 -0.32 -4.37 8.64
CA ALA A 130 0.97 -4.17 9.31
C ALA A 130 1.53 -2.77 9.02
N LYS A 131 2.31 -2.22 9.96
CA LYS A 131 3.10 -0.99 9.73
C LYS A 131 4.41 -1.31 9.01
N ALA A 132 5.03 -0.31 8.39
CA ALA A 132 6.31 -0.46 7.69
C ALA A 132 7.42 -1.08 8.57
N GLU A 133 7.41 -0.84 9.88
CA GLU A 133 8.37 -1.42 10.83
C GLU A 133 8.40 -2.95 10.83
N ALA A 134 7.27 -3.60 10.53
CA ALA A 134 7.21 -5.06 10.45
C ALA A 134 8.03 -5.58 9.26
N ALA A 135 8.00 -4.88 8.13
CA ALA A 135 8.82 -5.21 6.96
C ALA A 135 10.30 -4.93 7.24
N ILE A 136 10.60 -3.79 7.87
CA ILE A 136 11.97 -3.42 8.26
C ILE A 136 12.60 -4.47 9.17
N ALA A 137 11.86 -4.93 10.18
CA ALA A 137 12.35 -5.91 11.15
C ALA A 137 12.80 -7.26 10.53
N ILE A 138 12.36 -7.57 9.31
CA ILE A 138 12.73 -8.79 8.58
C ILE A 138 13.69 -8.52 7.41
N GLY A 139 14.25 -7.32 7.32
CA GLY A 139 15.33 -6.98 6.38
C GLY A 139 14.90 -6.21 5.12
N PHE A 140 13.67 -5.68 5.06
CA PHE A 140 13.31 -4.69 4.04
C PHE A 140 13.87 -3.31 4.38
N ASP A 141 14.02 -2.46 3.37
CA ASP A 141 14.69 -1.16 3.50
C ASP A 141 13.91 -0.17 4.38
N ASP A 142 14.63 0.52 5.27
CA ASP A 142 14.10 1.60 6.12
C ASP A 142 13.48 2.75 5.32
N PHE A 143 13.89 2.92 4.06
CA PHE A 143 13.35 3.90 3.12
C PHE A 143 11.83 3.85 3.02
N ILE A 144 11.22 2.67 3.26
CA ILE A 144 9.77 2.49 3.30
C ILE A 144 9.12 3.44 4.31
N ALA A 145 9.61 3.48 5.55
CA ALA A 145 9.05 4.32 6.61
C ALA A 145 9.51 5.78 6.49
N ASP A 146 10.78 5.98 6.14
CA ASP A 146 11.44 7.28 6.21
C ASP A 146 10.94 8.28 5.15
N ALA A 147 10.69 7.80 3.93
CA ALA A 147 10.20 8.67 2.87
C ALA A 147 8.70 9.00 3.01
N LEU A 148 7.89 8.15 3.66
CA LEU A 148 6.47 8.45 3.93
C LEU A 148 6.30 9.48 5.05
N ARG A 149 7.13 9.37 6.10
CA ARG A 149 7.04 10.24 7.28
C ARG A 149 7.81 11.54 7.13
N GLY A 150 8.58 11.70 6.04
CA GLY A 150 9.47 12.83 5.83
C GLY A 150 10.62 12.88 6.85
N THR A 151 10.93 11.74 7.47
CA THR A 151 12.00 11.61 8.49
C THR A 151 13.34 11.21 7.89
N ALA A 152 13.38 10.90 6.59
CA ALA A 152 14.60 10.58 5.85
C ALA A 152 15.63 11.72 5.96
N TYR A 153 16.57 11.61 6.90
CA TYR A 153 17.65 12.58 7.08
C TYR A 153 18.97 12.11 6.41
N TYR A 154 19.20 10.80 6.24
CA TYR A 154 20.50 10.27 5.80
C TYR A 154 20.53 9.07 4.84
N GLN A 155 19.40 8.42 4.51
CA GLN A 155 19.41 7.44 3.42
C GLN A 155 19.37 8.14 2.07
N LYS A 156 20.55 8.50 1.56
CA LYS A 156 20.71 8.82 0.14
C LYS A 156 20.74 7.51 -0.62
N ALA A 157 19.86 7.34 -1.60
CA ALA A 157 20.07 6.32 -2.61
C ALA A 157 21.51 6.45 -3.13
N ASN A 158 22.24 5.34 -3.25
CA ASN A 158 23.54 5.30 -3.91
C ASN A 158 23.33 5.38 -5.43
N LEU A 159 22.70 6.47 -5.85
CA LEU A 159 22.28 6.76 -7.20
C LEU A 159 22.77 8.16 -7.52
N GLU A 160 23.57 8.28 -8.58
CA GLU A 160 23.90 9.59 -9.11
C GLU A 160 22.65 10.15 -9.81
N ILE A 161 22.10 11.23 -9.25
CA ILE A 161 20.99 11.97 -9.85
C ILE A 161 21.54 13.32 -10.32
N ARG A 162 21.59 13.53 -11.64
CA ARG A 162 22.04 14.78 -12.25
C ARG A 162 21.06 15.24 -13.32
N ARG A 163 20.66 16.51 -13.29
CA ARG A 163 19.98 17.14 -14.43
C ARG A 163 21.02 17.36 -15.54
N ALA A 164 20.68 17.04 -16.79
CA ALA A 164 21.53 17.40 -17.91
C ALA A 164 21.60 18.93 -18.05
N ASP A 165 22.74 19.46 -18.49
CA ASP A 165 22.93 20.90 -18.66
C ASP A 165 22.73 21.34 -20.12
N GLY A 166 22.54 22.64 -20.31
CA GLY A 166 22.52 23.29 -21.62
C GLY A 166 21.39 22.81 -22.55
N ASN A 167 21.71 22.66 -23.84
CA ASN A 167 20.72 22.34 -24.88
C ASN A 167 19.98 21.03 -24.63
N GLY A 168 20.59 20.04 -23.97
CA GLY A 168 19.94 18.76 -23.70
C GLY A 168 18.70 18.89 -22.82
N ALA A 169 18.76 19.70 -21.76
CA ALA A 169 17.60 19.96 -20.90
C ALA A 169 16.53 20.80 -21.60
N LEU A 170 16.94 21.80 -22.40
CA LEU A 170 16.00 22.62 -23.16
C LEU A 170 15.20 21.79 -24.18
N ILE A 171 15.86 20.87 -24.89
CA ILE A 171 15.20 19.96 -25.83
C ILE A 171 14.21 19.05 -25.11
N ALA A 172 14.57 18.53 -23.92
CA ALA A 172 13.67 17.71 -23.12
C ALA A 172 12.42 18.49 -22.67
N GLU A 173 12.57 19.75 -22.25
CA GLU A 173 11.45 20.63 -21.88
C GLU A 173 10.54 20.98 -23.06
N GLN A 174 11.13 21.18 -24.25
CA GLN A 174 10.37 21.47 -25.47
C GLN A 174 9.40 20.35 -25.87
N VAL A 175 9.64 19.10 -25.47
CA VAL A 175 8.70 17.99 -25.72
C VAL A 175 7.32 18.31 -25.15
N PHE A 176 7.26 18.83 -23.92
CA PHE A 176 6.00 19.13 -23.25
C PHE A 176 5.23 20.24 -23.99
N GLU A 177 5.91 21.32 -24.38
CA GLU A 177 5.29 22.42 -25.13
C GLU A 177 4.85 21.99 -26.54
N ASN A 178 5.69 21.27 -27.27
CA ASN A 178 5.41 20.85 -28.65
C ASN A 178 4.31 19.78 -28.74
N THR A 179 4.04 19.07 -27.64
CA THR A 179 3.01 18.02 -27.58
C THR A 179 1.77 18.42 -26.80
N LYS A 180 1.70 19.64 -26.22
CA LYS A 180 0.59 20.10 -25.37
C LYS A 180 -0.80 20.01 -26.02
N GLU A 181 -0.86 20.13 -27.36
CA GLU A 181 -2.12 20.01 -28.11
C GLU A 181 -2.42 18.56 -28.53
N LYS A 182 -1.40 17.70 -28.56
CA LYS A 182 -1.50 16.28 -28.94
C LYS A 182 -1.83 15.37 -27.76
N PHE A 183 -1.44 15.77 -26.56
CA PHE A 183 -1.68 15.03 -25.33
C PHE A 183 -2.48 15.90 -24.36
N ARG A 184 -3.73 15.53 -24.11
CA ARG A 184 -4.54 16.08 -23.02
C ARG A 184 -4.61 15.04 -21.92
N MET A 185 -4.26 15.45 -20.71
CA MET A 185 -4.42 14.61 -19.53
C MET A 185 -5.91 14.66 -19.14
N TYR A 186 -6.67 13.71 -19.68
CA TYR A 186 -8.14 13.62 -19.61
C TYR A 186 -8.90 14.74 -20.35
#